data_AF-A0AAF0CUA2-F1
#
_entry.id   AF-A0AAF0CUA2-F1
#
_cell.length_a   1.000
_cell.length_b   1.000
_cell.length_c   1.000
_cell.angle_alpha   90.00
_cell.angle_beta   90.00
_cell.angle_gamma   90.00
#
_symmetry.space_group_name_H-M   'P 1'
#
loop_
_entity.id
_entity.type
_entity.pdbx_description
1 polymer ?
#
loop_
_entity_poly.entity_id
_entity_poly.type
_entity_poly.pdbx_seq_one_letter_code
_entity_poly.pdbx_strand_id
1 'polypeptide(L)'
;MTQYKHSLLLKTDATSSAILIKVEICNGFILAFEQLILGHYYYTQNKQLFRVLPLQHKLQQLLTLSQAFKPHEIKKTKPLLFTSIKQILIQIFTRVSKRPNVFFFNQSQYEPLKQLDTLINLLQKIIKKQDVDIEDLACFTNSLNMLTKLHLWQTWSIRYAPPYPQKLSIRTKRRIEGLAPTIFNTLYFDYCWDNTAITTFFSHLYFQLNSQSKQSVDVLIFKLLLHDTQLVGSTLYTKMFRTSRLTSLEKTELVLTQLGAELDSFDFLQLTGCHSLDPKMAPHSDFIELYCYCVRDAYKKQELENSQIHQLRMYFDKQNINYIRTQFPRNTDEASLEAYRKAPYPLGLGKKKLLREPARFHNKYPKNCDYNSYQASYLHRKRLTPNFHSEFILNQHGMFVSQWNVLKQLSPKEIISNPQNYQFTDDFKRELLNGESLNYATKNNQEHRRLDSEPPIKYDHFIRKLCKKGWKSPSLVDYDFNKVDKK
;
A
#
# COMPACT_ATOMS: atom_id res chain seq x y z
N MET A 1 -27.29 -62.53 -60.53
CA MET A 1 -28.49 -62.40 -59.69
C MET A 1 -28.09 -61.77 -58.37
N THR A 2 -28.13 -60.45 -58.35
CA THR A 2 -27.91 -59.57 -57.20
C THR A 2 -29.29 -59.16 -56.65
N GLN A 3 -29.34 -58.78 -55.36
CA GLN A 3 -30.20 -57.75 -54.73
C GLN A 3 -31.15 -58.20 -53.59
N TYR A 4 -30.93 -57.67 -52.35
CA TYR A 4 -31.73 -56.64 -51.59
C TYR A 4 -32.89 -57.27 -50.75
N LYS A 5 -33.40 -56.79 -49.59
CA LYS A 5 -33.49 -55.46 -48.93
C LYS A 5 -34.02 -55.63 -47.47
N HIS A 6 -33.98 -54.52 -46.70
CA HIS A 6 -34.59 -54.19 -45.38
C HIS A 6 -33.82 -54.60 -44.12
N SER A 7 -33.21 -53.74 -43.28
CA SER A 7 -33.41 -52.37 -42.75
C SER A 7 -33.75 -52.40 -41.25
N LEU A 8 -32.78 -52.10 -40.40
CA LEU A 8 -33.01 -51.21 -39.26
C LEU A 8 -31.70 -50.48 -38.94
N LEU A 9 -31.70 -49.18 -39.23
CA LEU A 9 -30.64 -48.25 -38.88
C LEU A 9 -30.62 -48.03 -37.36
N LEU A 10 -29.53 -48.41 -36.69
CA LEU A 10 -29.05 -47.67 -35.53
C LEU A 10 -27.91 -46.77 -36.01
N LYS A 11 -28.28 -45.55 -36.38
CA LYS A 11 -27.32 -44.44 -36.49
C LYS A 11 -26.80 -44.17 -35.08
N THR A 12 -25.60 -44.65 -34.76
CA THR A 12 -24.83 -44.11 -33.65
C THR A 12 -24.36 -42.72 -34.07
N ASP A 13 -25.08 -41.73 -33.59
CA ASP A 13 -24.90 -40.31 -33.84
C ASP A 13 -23.46 -39.86 -33.48
N ALA A 14 -22.80 -39.15 -34.40
CA ALA A 14 -21.47 -38.53 -34.17
C ALA A 14 -21.44 -37.60 -32.94
N THR A 15 -22.61 -37.15 -32.51
CA THR A 15 -22.91 -36.39 -31.30
C THR A 15 -22.57 -37.15 -30.03
N SER A 16 -22.80 -38.47 -29.98
CA SER A 16 -22.55 -39.32 -28.79
C SER A 16 -21.07 -39.63 -28.60
N SER A 17 -20.33 -39.86 -29.69
CA SER A 17 -18.87 -40.02 -29.67
C SER A 17 -18.17 -38.70 -29.31
N ALA A 18 -18.69 -37.56 -29.77
CA ALA A 18 -18.19 -36.25 -29.38
C ALA A 18 -18.46 -35.93 -27.90
N ILE A 19 -19.55 -36.42 -27.31
CA ILE A 19 -19.86 -36.29 -25.88
C ILE A 19 -18.93 -37.20 -25.05
N LEU A 20 -18.68 -38.44 -25.49
CA LEU A 20 -17.73 -39.35 -24.83
C LEU A 20 -16.30 -38.78 -24.83
N ILE A 21 -15.85 -38.25 -25.96
CA ILE A 21 -14.55 -37.58 -26.10
C ILE A 21 -14.48 -36.32 -25.21
N LYS A 22 -15.57 -35.57 -25.06
CA LYS A 22 -15.65 -34.39 -24.18
C LYS A 22 -15.61 -34.75 -22.70
N VAL A 23 -16.21 -35.87 -22.30
CA VAL A 23 -16.14 -36.41 -20.93
C VAL A 23 -14.74 -36.96 -20.63
N GLU A 24 -14.09 -37.65 -21.57
CA GLU A 24 -12.70 -38.09 -21.44
C GLU A 24 -11.70 -36.94 -21.39
N ILE A 25 -11.94 -35.85 -22.14
CA ILE A 25 -11.15 -34.61 -22.07
C ILE A 25 -11.29 -33.96 -20.70
N CYS A 26 -12.50 -33.87 -20.14
CA CYS A 26 -12.73 -33.33 -18.81
C CYS A 26 -12.14 -34.24 -17.71
N ASN A 27 -12.29 -35.56 -17.82
CA ASN A 27 -11.68 -36.54 -16.90
C ASN A 27 -10.16 -36.58 -17.01
N GLY A 28 -9.61 -36.35 -18.21
CA GLY A 28 -8.18 -36.18 -18.45
C GLY A 28 -7.64 -34.88 -17.84
N PHE A 29 -8.42 -33.80 -17.87
CA PHE A 29 -8.13 -32.52 -17.19
C PHE A 29 -8.20 -32.69 -15.66
N ILE A 30 -9.20 -33.41 -15.15
CA ILE A 30 -9.36 -33.79 -13.74
C ILE A 30 -8.16 -34.61 -13.28
N LEU A 31 -7.77 -35.67 -14.00
CA LEU A 31 -6.61 -36.51 -13.67
C LEU A 31 -5.27 -35.77 -13.80
N ALA A 32 -5.11 -34.88 -14.78
CA ALA A 32 -3.89 -34.09 -14.94
C ALA A 32 -3.75 -33.03 -13.83
N PHE A 33 -4.85 -32.38 -13.44
CA PHE A 33 -4.86 -31.38 -12.37
C PHE A 33 -4.81 -32.03 -10.98
N GLU A 34 -5.49 -33.17 -10.78
CA GLU A 34 -5.35 -34.02 -9.59
C GLU A 34 -3.93 -34.59 -9.50
N GLN A 35 -3.26 -34.98 -10.58
CA GLN A 35 -1.85 -35.38 -10.56
C GLN A 35 -0.89 -34.20 -10.40
N LEU A 36 -1.25 -32.98 -10.83
CA LEU A 36 -0.51 -31.75 -10.54
C LEU A 36 -0.59 -31.38 -9.04
N ILE A 37 -1.77 -31.57 -8.44
CA ILE A 37 -2.06 -31.30 -7.03
C ILE A 37 -1.51 -32.42 -6.11
N LEU A 38 -1.67 -33.69 -6.50
CA LEU A 38 -1.28 -34.88 -5.73
C LEU A 38 0.17 -35.32 -6.00
N GLY A 39 0.72 -35.05 -7.18
CA GLY A 39 2.12 -35.33 -7.50
C GLY A 39 3.08 -34.61 -6.55
N HIS A 40 2.65 -33.47 -6.00
CA HIS A 40 3.42 -32.72 -5.02
C HIS A 40 3.21 -33.18 -3.57
N TYR A 41 2.05 -33.77 -3.27
CA TYR A 41 1.78 -34.45 -1.99
C TYR A 41 2.67 -35.69 -1.81
N TYR A 42 2.97 -36.43 -2.89
CA TYR A 42 3.84 -37.61 -2.84
C TYR A 42 5.34 -37.30 -3.00
N TYR A 43 5.72 -36.26 -3.75
CA TYR A 43 7.13 -35.85 -3.89
C TYR A 43 7.74 -35.38 -2.56
N THR A 44 6.93 -34.81 -1.67
CA THR A 44 7.37 -34.31 -0.36
C THR A 44 7.49 -35.41 0.72
N GLN A 45 6.97 -36.62 0.46
CA GLN A 45 6.96 -37.74 1.41
C GLN A 45 7.90 -38.90 1.01
N ASN A 46 8.17 -39.14 -0.28
CA ASN A 46 9.02 -40.27 -0.70
C ASN A 46 9.93 -39.92 -1.89
N LYS A 47 11.25 -40.07 -1.70
CA LYS A 47 12.30 -39.93 -2.73
C LYS A 47 12.26 -41.08 -3.76
N GLN A 48 11.20 -41.25 -4.52
CA GLN A 48 11.21 -42.14 -5.68
C GLN A 48 10.81 -41.41 -6.96
N LEU A 49 11.68 -41.47 -7.96
CA LEU A 49 11.49 -40.90 -9.30
C LEU A 49 10.22 -41.49 -9.93
N PHE A 50 9.14 -40.71 -10.00
CA PHE A 50 8.03 -40.98 -10.91
C PHE A 50 8.23 -40.20 -12.22
N ARG A 51 8.19 -40.93 -13.33
CA ARG A 51 8.42 -40.41 -14.70
C ARG A 51 7.32 -39.41 -15.10
N VAL A 52 7.73 -38.18 -15.43
CA VAL A 52 6.91 -37.01 -15.86
C VAL A 52 6.29 -37.17 -17.27
N LEU A 53 6.53 -38.28 -17.97
CA LEU A 53 6.19 -38.50 -19.38
C LEU A 53 4.68 -38.48 -19.77
N PRO A 54 3.68 -38.81 -18.93
CA PRO A 54 2.28 -38.86 -19.41
C PRO A 54 1.59 -37.49 -19.55
N LEU A 55 2.10 -36.45 -18.88
CA LEU A 55 1.44 -35.14 -18.82
C LEU A 55 1.64 -34.33 -20.11
N GLN A 56 2.83 -34.42 -20.71
CA GLN A 56 3.20 -33.71 -21.93
C GLN A 56 2.36 -34.16 -23.13
N HIS A 57 2.11 -35.46 -23.27
CA HIS A 57 1.36 -36.02 -24.38
C HIS A 57 -0.15 -35.67 -24.33
N LYS A 58 -0.74 -35.60 -23.13
CA LYS A 58 -2.15 -35.22 -22.94
C LYS A 58 -2.38 -33.70 -23.10
N LEU A 59 -1.43 -32.86 -22.67
CA LEU A 59 -1.47 -31.42 -22.91
C LEU A 59 -1.26 -31.06 -24.39
N GLN A 60 -0.38 -31.77 -25.10
CA GLN A 60 -0.21 -31.60 -26.56
C GLN A 60 -1.52 -31.89 -27.30
N GLN A 61 -2.24 -32.96 -26.93
CA GLN A 61 -3.56 -33.28 -27.50
C GLN A 61 -4.62 -32.21 -27.22
N LEU A 62 -4.63 -31.61 -26.01
CA LEU A 62 -5.52 -30.50 -25.66
C LEU A 62 -5.21 -29.22 -26.45
N LEU A 63 -3.93 -28.92 -26.70
CA LEU A 63 -3.51 -27.79 -27.53
C LEU A 63 -3.93 -27.98 -28.99
N THR A 64 -3.71 -29.17 -29.56
CA THR A 64 -4.15 -29.53 -30.92
C THR A 64 -5.67 -29.44 -31.07
N LEU A 65 -6.43 -29.86 -30.05
CA LEU A 65 -7.89 -29.73 -30.04
C LEU A 65 -8.36 -28.28 -29.90
N SER A 66 -7.68 -27.44 -29.11
CA SER A 66 -8.02 -26.01 -28.99
C SER A 66 -7.83 -25.23 -30.29
N GLN A 67 -6.86 -25.64 -31.10
CA GLN A 67 -6.54 -25.04 -32.40
C GLN A 67 -7.52 -25.49 -33.50
N ALA A 68 -8.29 -26.56 -33.27
CA ALA A 68 -9.27 -27.10 -34.22
C ALA A 68 -10.66 -26.44 -34.16
N PHE A 69 -10.93 -25.57 -33.17
CA PHE A 69 -12.26 -24.94 -33.01
C PHE A 69 -12.47 -23.78 -33.99
N LYS A 70 -13.37 -23.95 -34.97
CA LYS A 70 -13.90 -22.84 -35.78
C LYS A 70 -14.94 -22.03 -35.00
N PRO A 71 -15.03 -20.69 -35.19
CA PRO A 71 -15.87 -19.80 -34.37
C PRO A 71 -17.36 -20.15 -34.29
N HIS A 72 -17.90 -20.86 -35.27
CA HIS A 72 -19.34 -21.11 -35.40
C HIS A 72 -19.86 -22.31 -34.60
N GLU A 73 -18.99 -23.23 -34.16
CA GLU A 73 -19.39 -24.43 -33.37
C GLU A 73 -19.53 -24.15 -31.86
N ILE A 74 -19.14 -22.96 -31.41
CA ILE A 74 -19.13 -22.53 -30.02
C ILE A 74 -20.55 -22.23 -29.48
N LYS A 75 -21.55 -21.99 -30.36
CA LYS A 75 -22.92 -21.62 -29.95
C LYS A 75 -23.74 -22.77 -29.35
N LYS A 76 -23.53 -24.03 -29.76
CA LYS A 76 -24.32 -25.20 -29.28
C LYS A 76 -23.71 -25.94 -28.08
N THR A 77 -22.43 -25.72 -27.79
CA THR A 77 -21.66 -26.44 -26.74
C THR A 77 -21.42 -25.62 -25.48
N LYS A 78 -21.82 -24.33 -25.47
CA LYS A 78 -21.71 -23.40 -24.35
C LYS A 78 -22.22 -23.98 -23.03
N PRO A 79 -23.47 -24.48 -22.90
CA PRO A 79 -24.01 -24.86 -21.60
C PRO A 79 -23.23 -26.00 -20.93
N LEU A 80 -22.87 -27.04 -21.67
CA LEU A 80 -22.14 -28.21 -21.15
C LEU A 80 -20.68 -27.90 -20.76
N LEU A 81 -20.00 -27.05 -21.54
CA LEU A 81 -18.66 -26.58 -21.20
C LEU A 81 -18.72 -25.69 -19.95
N PHE A 82 -19.72 -24.82 -19.86
CA PHE A 82 -19.96 -23.98 -18.68
C PHE A 82 -20.28 -24.82 -17.44
N THR A 83 -21.18 -25.80 -17.52
CA THR A 83 -21.50 -26.70 -16.40
C THR A 83 -20.29 -27.52 -15.96
N SER A 84 -19.48 -28.00 -16.90
CA SER A 84 -18.27 -28.78 -16.59
C SER A 84 -17.21 -27.91 -15.92
N ILE A 85 -16.94 -26.70 -16.44
CA ILE A 85 -16.00 -25.77 -15.80
C ILE A 85 -16.57 -25.30 -14.45
N LYS A 86 -17.88 -25.03 -14.33
CA LYS A 86 -18.57 -24.68 -13.07
C LYS A 86 -18.39 -25.78 -12.01
N GLN A 87 -18.62 -27.06 -12.36
CA GLN A 87 -18.41 -28.19 -11.47
C GLN A 87 -16.94 -28.36 -11.06
N ILE A 88 -16.01 -28.18 -12.01
CA ILE A 88 -14.57 -28.20 -11.75
C ILE A 88 -14.18 -27.06 -10.77
N LEU A 89 -14.65 -25.84 -11.01
CA LEU A 89 -14.40 -24.70 -10.14
C LEU A 89 -15.02 -24.89 -8.75
N ILE A 90 -16.23 -25.43 -8.65
CA ILE A 90 -16.87 -25.79 -7.37
C ILE A 90 -16.06 -26.86 -6.62
N GLN A 91 -15.56 -27.89 -7.30
CA GLN A 91 -14.72 -28.92 -6.68
C GLN A 91 -13.36 -28.37 -6.22
N ILE A 92 -12.73 -27.51 -7.03
CA ILE A 92 -11.51 -26.77 -6.66
C ILE A 92 -11.78 -25.91 -5.42
N PHE A 93 -12.84 -25.09 -5.44
CA PHE A 93 -13.21 -24.18 -4.36
C PHE A 93 -13.55 -24.94 -3.07
N THR A 94 -14.27 -26.06 -3.15
CA THR A 94 -14.60 -26.93 -2.02
C THR A 94 -13.37 -27.62 -1.41
N ARG A 95 -12.33 -27.90 -2.20
CA ARG A 95 -11.08 -28.52 -1.72
C ARG A 95 -10.09 -27.47 -1.18
N VAL A 96 -9.99 -26.30 -1.82
CA VAL A 96 -9.19 -25.15 -1.36
C VAL A 96 -9.73 -24.59 -0.04
N SER A 97 -11.04 -24.43 0.09
CA SER A 97 -11.70 -23.96 1.32
C SER A 97 -11.52 -24.92 2.51
N LYS A 98 -11.40 -26.23 2.27
CA LYS A 98 -11.20 -27.24 3.33
C LYS A 98 -9.76 -27.31 3.84
N ARG A 99 -8.75 -26.89 3.05
CA ARG A 99 -7.32 -26.97 3.42
C ARG A 99 -6.50 -25.84 2.76
N PRO A 100 -6.61 -24.59 3.22
CA PRO A 100 -5.94 -23.43 2.60
C PRO A 100 -4.40 -23.48 2.65
N ASN A 101 -3.82 -24.32 3.52
CA ASN A 101 -2.37 -24.38 3.78
C ASN A 101 -1.58 -25.39 2.92
N VAL A 102 -2.18 -26.01 1.89
CA VAL A 102 -1.60 -27.22 1.24
C VAL A 102 -1.19 -27.01 -0.23
N PHE A 103 -1.31 -25.81 -0.80
CA PHE A 103 -1.14 -25.61 -2.25
C PHE A 103 0.13 -24.86 -2.66
N PHE A 104 1.33 -25.43 -2.50
CA PHE A 104 2.56 -24.75 -2.97
C PHE A 104 3.54 -25.67 -3.69
N PHE A 105 3.70 -25.44 -5.00
CA PHE A 105 4.60 -26.11 -5.95
C PHE A 105 6.09 -25.93 -5.62
N ASN A 106 6.91 -26.93 -5.97
CA ASN A 106 8.37 -26.86 -5.84
C ASN A 106 8.96 -25.88 -6.87
N GLN A 107 10.04 -25.19 -6.51
CA GLN A 107 10.63 -24.06 -7.24
C GLN A 107 11.34 -24.41 -8.58
N SER A 108 11.22 -25.63 -9.12
CA SER A 108 12.22 -26.13 -10.08
C SER A 108 11.76 -26.40 -11.52
N GLN A 109 10.60 -25.92 -12.01
CA GLN A 109 10.24 -26.10 -13.43
C GLN A 109 9.50 -24.89 -14.03
N TYR A 110 9.84 -24.52 -15.27
CA TYR A 110 9.23 -23.44 -16.07
C TYR A 110 7.86 -23.83 -16.69
N GLU A 111 7.54 -25.12 -16.76
CA GLU A 111 6.31 -25.64 -17.38
C GLU A 111 5.00 -25.29 -16.63
N PRO A 112 4.94 -25.27 -15.28
CA PRO A 112 3.74 -24.85 -14.54
C PRO A 112 3.27 -23.42 -14.83
N LEU A 113 4.19 -22.48 -15.12
CA LEU A 113 3.84 -21.09 -15.43
C LEU A 113 3.09 -20.97 -16.75
N LYS A 114 3.55 -21.68 -17.80
CA LYS A 114 2.87 -21.70 -19.11
C LYS A 114 1.45 -22.29 -19.02
N GLN A 115 1.27 -23.28 -18.15
CA GLN A 115 -0.04 -23.90 -17.90
C GLN A 115 -0.99 -22.91 -17.21
N LEU A 116 -0.50 -22.15 -16.23
CA LEU A 116 -1.27 -21.08 -15.59
C LEU A 116 -1.64 -19.96 -16.57
N ASP A 117 -0.72 -19.52 -17.42
CA ASP A 117 -0.98 -18.51 -18.45
C ASP A 117 -2.11 -18.94 -19.39
N THR A 118 -2.09 -20.20 -19.81
CA THR A 118 -3.14 -20.78 -20.67
C THR A 118 -4.51 -20.73 -19.99
N LEU A 119 -4.56 -21.07 -18.70
CA LEU A 119 -5.81 -21.10 -17.93
C LEU A 119 -6.35 -19.69 -17.65
N ILE A 120 -5.49 -18.74 -17.28
CA ILE A 120 -5.84 -17.32 -17.10
C ILE A 120 -6.42 -16.76 -18.40
N ASN A 121 -5.75 -17.00 -19.53
CA ASN A 121 -6.20 -16.55 -20.85
C ASN A 121 -7.56 -17.14 -21.24
N LEU A 122 -7.82 -18.42 -20.92
CA LEU A 122 -9.10 -19.06 -21.17
C LEU A 122 -10.23 -18.42 -20.35
N LEU A 123 -10.00 -18.22 -19.05
CA LEU A 123 -10.99 -17.60 -18.15
C LEU A 123 -11.31 -16.15 -18.55
N GLN A 124 -10.30 -15.36 -18.91
CA GLN A 124 -10.51 -14.01 -19.43
C GLN A 124 -11.37 -13.99 -20.70
N LYS A 125 -11.16 -14.95 -21.62
CA LYS A 125 -11.98 -15.09 -22.84
C LYS A 125 -13.42 -15.49 -22.53
N ILE A 126 -13.64 -16.32 -21.50
CA ILE A 126 -14.97 -16.74 -21.04
C ILE A 126 -15.72 -15.54 -20.44
N ILE A 127 -15.09 -14.79 -19.53
CA ILE A 127 -15.67 -13.61 -18.87
C ILE A 127 -16.01 -12.51 -19.89
N LYS A 128 -15.12 -12.20 -20.83
CA LYS A 128 -15.33 -11.16 -21.85
C LYS A 128 -16.52 -11.43 -22.78
N LYS A 129 -16.93 -12.69 -22.94
CA LYS A 129 -18.04 -13.04 -23.84
C LYS A 129 -19.42 -12.73 -23.26
N GLN A 130 -19.53 -12.35 -21.98
CA GLN A 130 -20.76 -11.89 -21.28
C GLN A 130 -22.03 -12.75 -21.43
N ASP A 131 -21.92 -13.96 -21.96
CA ASP A 131 -23.03 -14.87 -22.25
C ASP A 131 -23.11 -15.96 -21.17
N VAL A 132 -22.97 -15.52 -19.92
CA VAL A 132 -22.75 -16.34 -18.72
C VAL A 132 -23.69 -15.84 -17.63
N ASP A 133 -24.33 -16.77 -16.92
CA ASP A 133 -25.15 -16.44 -15.76
C ASP A 133 -24.34 -15.66 -14.70
N ILE A 134 -24.99 -14.79 -13.94
CA ILE A 134 -24.39 -13.89 -12.94
C ILE A 134 -23.64 -14.69 -11.86
N GLU A 135 -24.21 -15.80 -11.39
CA GLU A 135 -23.57 -16.68 -10.41
C GLU A 135 -22.29 -17.34 -10.96
N ASP A 136 -22.33 -17.75 -12.22
CA ASP A 136 -21.22 -18.35 -12.92
C ASP A 136 -20.12 -17.32 -13.17
N LEU A 137 -20.48 -16.10 -13.55
CA LEU A 137 -19.57 -14.98 -13.73
C LEU A 137 -18.79 -14.65 -12.45
N ALA A 138 -19.46 -14.65 -11.29
CA ALA A 138 -18.82 -14.47 -9.99
C ALA A 138 -17.81 -15.60 -9.69
N CYS A 139 -18.19 -16.85 -9.94
CA CYS A 139 -17.33 -18.02 -9.77
C CYS A 139 -16.08 -17.97 -10.67
N PHE A 140 -16.24 -17.62 -11.96
CA PHE A 140 -15.13 -17.46 -12.89
C PHE A 140 -14.20 -16.31 -12.51
N THR A 141 -14.75 -15.20 -12.05
CA THR A 141 -13.98 -14.02 -11.63
C THR A 141 -13.13 -14.34 -10.39
N ASN A 142 -13.71 -15.02 -9.39
CA ASN A 142 -12.97 -15.47 -8.21
C ASN A 142 -11.85 -16.45 -8.56
N SER A 143 -12.12 -17.37 -9.48
CA SER A 143 -11.14 -18.36 -9.94
C SER A 143 -9.99 -17.72 -10.71
N LEU A 144 -10.30 -16.76 -11.59
CA LEU A 144 -9.31 -15.96 -12.30
C LEU A 144 -8.43 -15.17 -11.32
N ASN A 145 -9.03 -14.53 -10.32
CA ASN A 145 -8.30 -13.81 -9.27
C ASN A 145 -7.34 -14.74 -8.52
N MET A 146 -7.81 -15.91 -8.09
CA MET A 146 -6.97 -16.88 -7.38
C MET A 146 -5.78 -17.35 -8.23
N LEU A 147 -6.02 -17.70 -9.50
CA LEU A 147 -4.96 -18.15 -10.40
C LEU A 147 -3.97 -17.04 -10.73
N THR A 148 -4.44 -15.80 -10.85
CA THR A 148 -3.58 -14.63 -11.08
C THR A 148 -2.67 -14.39 -9.88
N LYS A 149 -3.21 -14.47 -8.65
CA LYS A 149 -2.42 -14.39 -7.40
C LYS A 149 -1.36 -15.49 -7.34
N LEU A 150 -1.73 -16.74 -7.67
CA LEU A 150 -0.81 -17.86 -7.69
C LEU A 150 0.30 -17.68 -8.73
N HIS A 151 -0.04 -17.26 -9.95
CA HIS A 151 0.92 -17.02 -11.03
C HIS A 151 1.92 -15.91 -10.67
N LEU A 152 1.44 -14.80 -10.10
CA LEU A 152 2.29 -13.69 -9.67
C LEU A 152 3.21 -14.10 -8.51
N TRP A 153 2.69 -14.81 -7.52
CA TRP A 153 3.51 -15.40 -6.45
C TRP A 153 4.60 -16.31 -7.01
N GLN A 154 4.26 -17.26 -7.90
CA GLN A 154 5.25 -18.20 -8.46
C GLN A 154 6.32 -17.46 -9.25
N THR A 155 5.91 -16.53 -10.10
CA THR A 155 6.82 -15.68 -10.87
C THR A 155 7.76 -14.90 -9.94
N TRP A 156 7.23 -14.31 -8.87
CA TRP A 156 8.04 -13.63 -7.87
C TRP A 156 9.02 -14.59 -7.19
N SER A 157 8.53 -15.76 -6.74
CA SER A 157 9.31 -16.73 -5.98
C SER A 157 10.51 -17.28 -6.76
N ILE A 158 10.40 -17.39 -8.08
CA ILE A 158 11.46 -17.87 -8.96
C ILE A 158 12.48 -16.76 -9.26
N ARG A 159 12.00 -15.52 -9.45
CA ARG A 159 12.85 -14.43 -9.99
C ARG A 159 13.43 -13.51 -8.93
N TYR A 160 12.77 -13.35 -7.79
CA TYR A 160 13.02 -12.28 -6.82
C TYR A 160 13.17 -12.75 -5.38
N ALA A 161 12.74 -13.97 -5.03
CA ALA A 161 12.84 -14.44 -3.66
C ALA A 161 14.31 -14.49 -3.21
N PRO A 162 14.64 -13.89 -2.05
CA PRO A 162 15.99 -13.98 -1.53
C PRO A 162 16.30 -15.40 -1.06
N PRO A 163 17.56 -15.86 -1.14
CA PRO A 163 17.93 -17.17 -0.63
C PRO A 163 17.77 -17.24 0.89
N TYR A 164 17.42 -18.43 1.40
CA TYR A 164 17.40 -18.66 2.84
C TYR A 164 18.80 -18.57 3.46
N PRO A 165 18.94 -17.96 4.66
CA PRO A 165 20.16 -18.07 5.45
C PRO A 165 20.56 -19.53 5.69
N GLN A 166 21.88 -19.79 5.66
CA GLN A 166 22.44 -21.14 5.80
C GLN A 166 22.03 -21.82 7.12
N LYS A 167 21.92 -21.05 8.22
CA LYS A 167 21.68 -21.57 9.58
C LYS A 167 20.21 -21.77 9.97
N LEU A 168 19.25 -21.54 9.06
CA LEU A 168 17.83 -21.74 9.37
C LEU A 168 17.48 -23.23 9.48
N SER A 169 16.76 -23.60 10.55
CA SER A 169 16.26 -24.96 10.74
C SER A 169 15.29 -25.37 9.62
N ILE A 170 15.25 -26.67 9.29
CA ILE A 170 14.32 -27.21 8.28
C ILE A 170 12.86 -26.90 8.65
N ARG A 171 12.51 -26.98 9.94
CA ARG A 171 11.16 -26.67 10.45
C ARG A 171 10.80 -25.20 10.19
N THR A 172 11.73 -24.28 10.46
CA THR A 172 11.54 -22.85 10.19
C THR A 172 11.37 -22.57 8.70
N LYS A 173 12.21 -23.18 7.86
CA LYS A 173 12.11 -23.04 6.39
C LYS A 173 10.73 -23.48 5.89
N ARG A 174 10.29 -24.70 6.25
CA ARG A 174 8.96 -25.21 5.89
C ARG A 174 7.82 -24.29 6.36
N ARG A 175 7.94 -23.72 7.56
CA ARG A 175 6.92 -22.80 8.09
C ARG A 175 6.84 -21.51 7.27
N ILE A 176 7.98 -20.95 6.90
CA ILE A 176 8.04 -19.76 6.03
C ILE A 176 7.49 -20.09 4.65
N GLU A 177 7.93 -21.20 4.03
CA GLU A 177 7.45 -21.63 2.71
C GLU A 177 5.92 -21.78 2.66
N GLY A 178 5.32 -22.30 3.73
CA GLY A 178 3.86 -22.41 3.84
C GLY A 178 3.12 -21.07 4.00
N LEU A 179 3.78 -20.02 4.49
CA LEU A 179 3.18 -18.69 4.72
C LEU A 179 3.57 -17.65 3.68
N ALA A 180 4.69 -17.82 3.00
CA ALA A 180 5.23 -16.87 2.03
C ALA A 180 4.24 -16.45 0.93
N PRO A 181 3.37 -17.33 0.40
CA PRO A 181 2.35 -16.98 -0.57
C PRO A 181 1.28 -16.04 0.00
N THR A 182 0.87 -16.26 1.25
CA THR A 182 -0.05 -15.35 1.97
C THR A 182 0.61 -14.00 2.21
N ILE A 183 1.85 -14.00 2.70
CA ILE A 183 2.64 -12.78 2.93
C ILE A 183 2.78 -12.00 1.61
N PHE A 184 3.18 -12.67 0.52
CA PHE A 184 3.30 -12.04 -0.79
C PHE A 184 1.97 -11.44 -1.23
N ASN A 185 0.88 -12.20 -1.14
CA ASN A 185 -0.42 -11.70 -1.57
C ASN A 185 -0.85 -10.46 -0.77
N THR A 186 -0.64 -10.47 0.55
CA THR A 186 -0.94 -9.30 1.40
C THR A 186 -0.07 -8.10 1.02
N LEU A 187 1.24 -8.28 0.90
CA LEU A 187 2.12 -7.16 0.56
C LEU A 187 1.85 -6.63 -0.86
N TYR A 188 1.63 -7.51 -1.84
CA TYR A 188 1.47 -7.14 -3.25
C TYR A 188 0.09 -6.57 -3.57
N PHE A 189 -0.99 -7.27 -3.17
CA PHE A 189 -2.35 -6.88 -3.55
C PHE A 189 -3.03 -5.99 -2.52
N ASP A 190 -2.79 -6.23 -1.24
CA ASP A 190 -3.50 -5.49 -0.19
C ASP A 190 -2.73 -4.21 0.18
N TYR A 191 -1.40 -4.26 0.20
CA TYR A 191 -0.54 -3.12 0.54
C TYR A 191 0.16 -2.50 -0.68
N CYS A 192 -0.10 -3.01 -1.89
CA CYS A 192 0.39 -2.42 -3.15
C CYS A 192 1.93 -2.30 -3.26
N TRP A 193 2.68 -3.15 -2.55
CA TRP A 193 4.14 -3.17 -2.66
C TRP A 193 4.59 -3.85 -3.96
N ASP A 194 5.65 -3.32 -4.57
CA ASP A 194 6.30 -3.93 -5.72
C ASP A 194 7.17 -5.14 -5.33
N ASN A 195 7.57 -5.91 -6.33
CA ASN A 195 8.38 -7.11 -6.13
C ASN A 195 9.68 -6.84 -5.35
N THR A 196 10.31 -5.68 -5.56
CA THR A 196 11.57 -5.32 -4.90
C THR A 196 11.38 -5.02 -3.42
N ALA A 197 10.33 -4.27 -3.07
CA ALA A 197 9.96 -4.05 -1.68
C ALA A 197 9.63 -5.38 -0.97
N ILE A 198 8.94 -6.30 -1.63
CA ILE A 198 8.63 -7.62 -1.07
C ILE A 198 9.90 -8.45 -0.85
N THR A 199 10.88 -8.40 -1.77
CA THR A 199 12.20 -9.02 -1.55
C THR A 199 12.91 -8.43 -0.34
N THR A 200 12.81 -7.12 -0.12
CA THR A 200 13.34 -6.45 1.07
C THR A 200 12.65 -6.92 2.35
N PHE A 201 11.33 -7.14 2.33
CA PHE A 201 10.61 -7.74 3.45
C PHE A 201 11.17 -9.11 3.83
N PHE A 202 11.26 -10.04 2.88
CA PHE A 202 11.74 -11.40 3.16
C PHE A 202 13.21 -11.39 3.60
N SER A 203 14.05 -10.54 3.01
CA SER A 203 15.43 -10.36 3.43
C SER A 203 15.53 -9.87 4.89
N HIS A 204 14.65 -8.96 5.30
CA HIS A 204 14.58 -8.48 6.67
C HIS A 204 14.08 -9.56 7.65
N LEU A 205 13.04 -10.30 7.28
CA LEU A 205 12.55 -11.45 8.05
C LEU A 205 13.67 -12.46 8.30
N TYR A 206 14.41 -12.81 7.25
CA TYR A 206 15.51 -13.77 7.33
C TYR A 206 16.66 -13.29 8.21
N PHE A 207 16.97 -11.99 8.14
CA PHE A 207 17.95 -11.37 9.02
C PHE A 207 17.55 -11.48 10.49
N GLN A 208 16.30 -11.13 10.83
CA GLN A 208 15.77 -11.18 12.20
C GLN A 208 15.73 -12.60 12.77
N LEU A 209 15.42 -13.59 11.94
CA LEU A 209 15.45 -14.99 12.33
C LEU A 209 16.87 -15.51 12.61
N ASN A 210 17.86 -15.00 11.87
CA ASN A 210 19.26 -15.38 12.07
C ASN A 210 19.90 -14.71 13.30
N SER A 211 19.43 -13.51 13.68
CA SER A 211 19.94 -12.75 14.83
C SER A 211 19.43 -13.23 16.21
N GLN A 212 19.07 -14.51 16.33
CA GLN A 212 18.61 -15.16 17.58
C GLN A 212 17.39 -14.49 18.25
N SER A 213 16.36 -14.16 17.47
CA SER A 213 15.05 -13.87 18.04
C SER A 213 14.55 -15.07 18.86
N LYS A 214 14.29 -14.89 20.17
CA LYS A 214 13.60 -15.87 21.03
C LYS A 214 12.11 -16.03 20.67
N GLN A 215 11.57 -15.20 19.77
CA GLN A 215 10.17 -15.26 19.37
C GLN A 215 9.92 -16.38 18.37
N SER A 216 8.71 -16.94 18.39
CA SER A 216 8.29 -17.88 17.37
C SER A 216 8.25 -17.21 15.99
N VAL A 217 8.47 -18.02 14.94
CA VAL A 217 8.48 -17.55 13.54
C VAL A 217 7.17 -16.85 13.19
N ASP A 218 6.05 -17.40 13.64
CA ASP A 218 4.72 -16.85 13.38
C ASP A 218 4.55 -15.49 14.03
N VAL A 219 4.93 -15.34 15.30
CA VAL A 219 4.85 -14.06 16.02
C VAL A 219 5.71 -13.00 15.34
N LEU A 220 6.92 -13.37 14.88
CA LEU A 220 7.77 -12.45 14.13
C LEU A 220 7.13 -12.04 12.80
N ILE A 221 6.61 -12.99 12.01
CA ILE A 221 5.94 -12.69 10.74
C ILE A 221 4.74 -11.76 10.96
N PHE A 222 3.88 -12.07 11.94
CA PHE A 222 2.72 -11.23 12.26
C PHE A 222 3.14 -9.83 12.69
N LYS A 223 4.16 -9.71 13.54
CA LYS A 223 4.71 -8.40 13.92
C LYS A 223 5.21 -7.63 12.69
N LEU A 224 6.02 -8.26 11.84
CA LEU A 224 6.57 -7.55 10.68
C LEU A 224 5.46 -7.14 9.70
N LEU A 225 4.51 -8.02 9.42
CA LEU A 225 3.45 -7.82 8.42
C LEU A 225 2.32 -6.90 8.89
N LEU A 226 1.90 -7.01 10.16
CA LEU A 226 0.74 -6.28 10.68
C LEU A 226 1.10 -5.05 11.51
N HIS A 227 2.37 -4.89 11.88
CA HIS A 227 2.82 -3.73 12.63
C HIS A 227 3.89 -2.97 11.84
N ASP A 228 5.05 -3.58 11.58
CA ASP A 228 6.16 -2.81 11.02
C ASP A 228 5.90 -2.39 9.56
N THR A 229 5.23 -3.18 8.72
CA THR A 229 4.83 -2.73 7.36
C THR A 229 3.58 -1.88 7.33
N GLN A 230 2.77 -1.85 8.39
CA GLN A 230 1.57 -0.99 8.46
C GLN A 230 1.85 0.39 9.08
N LEU A 231 2.99 0.55 9.75
CA LEU A 231 3.44 1.82 10.28
C LEU A 231 4.31 2.55 9.25
N VAL A 232 3.70 3.50 8.55
CA VAL A 232 4.37 4.38 7.59
C VAL A 232 5.48 5.16 8.30
N GLY A 233 6.72 4.98 7.83
CA GLY A 233 7.91 5.55 8.44
C GLY A 233 8.62 4.68 9.46
N SER A 234 8.12 3.46 9.74
CA SER A 234 8.86 2.48 10.53
C SER A 234 10.17 2.06 9.85
N THR A 235 11.05 1.37 10.57
CA THR A 235 12.32 0.91 10.01
C THR A 235 12.13 -0.03 8.82
N LEU A 236 11.20 -1.00 8.90
CA LEU A 236 10.96 -1.95 7.80
C LEU A 236 10.24 -1.26 6.64
N TYR A 237 9.20 -0.48 6.93
CA TYR A 237 8.47 0.29 5.93
C TYR A 237 9.43 1.18 5.12
N THR A 238 10.29 1.92 5.80
CA THR A 238 11.27 2.83 5.18
C THR A 238 12.26 2.08 4.29
N LYS A 239 12.72 0.89 4.71
CA LYS A 239 13.58 0.03 3.87
C LYS A 239 12.86 -0.41 2.61
N MET A 240 11.63 -0.90 2.75
CA MET A 240 10.81 -1.33 1.62
C MET A 240 10.54 -0.17 0.66
N PHE A 241 10.12 0.98 1.17
CA PHE A 241 9.89 2.22 0.42
C PHE A 241 11.14 2.69 -0.33
N ARG A 242 12.30 2.66 0.32
CA ARG A 242 13.59 3.02 -0.30
C ARG A 242 13.94 2.09 -1.45
N THR A 243 13.78 0.78 -1.27
CA THR A 243 14.14 -0.23 -2.28
C THR A 243 13.12 -0.43 -3.39
N SER A 244 11.87 -0.02 -3.17
CA SER A 244 10.81 -0.10 -4.17
C SER A 244 11.23 0.58 -5.47
N ARG A 245 10.89 -0.05 -6.60
CA ARG A 245 11.15 0.46 -7.96
C ARG A 245 9.99 1.26 -8.53
N LEU A 246 8.95 1.50 -7.74
CA LEU A 246 7.90 2.46 -8.10
C LEU A 246 8.54 3.82 -8.40
N THR A 247 7.99 4.53 -9.37
CA THR A 247 8.35 5.91 -9.66
C THR A 247 8.06 6.81 -8.46
N SER A 248 8.67 7.99 -8.43
CA SER A 248 8.46 8.96 -7.35
C SER A 248 6.98 9.35 -7.17
N LEU A 249 6.22 9.42 -8.27
CA LEU A 249 4.78 9.67 -8.22
C LEU A 249 4.03 8.48 -7.62
N GLU A 250 4.25 7.27 -8.13
CA GLU A 250 3.61 6.05 -7.60
C GLU A 250 3.95 5.81 -6.13
N LYS A 251 5.17 6.14 -5.68
CA LYS A 251 5.54 6.09 -4.26
C LYS A 251 4.77 7.08 -3.40
N THR A 252 4.52 8.27 -3.95
CA THR A 252 3.75 9.31 -3.26
C THR A 252 2.28 8.90 -3.15
N GLU A 253 1.72 8.35 -4.22
CA GLU A 253 0.36 7.80 -4.25
C GLU A 253 0.21 6.57 -3.36
N LEU A 254 1.22 5.69 -3.30
CA LEU A 254 1.22 4.51 -2.44
C LEU A 254 0.99 4.87 -0.97
N VAL A 255 1.66 5.91 -0.47
CA VAL A 255 1.50 6.37 0.92
C VAL A 255 0.07 6.87 1.15
N LEU A 256 -0.50 7.63 0.21
CA LEU A 256 -1.89 8.08 0.27
C LEU A 256 -2.86 6.88 0.31
N THR A 257 -2.69 5.93 -0.61
CA THR A 257 -3.53 4.72 -0.68
C THR A 257 -3.47 3.91 0.61
N GLN A 258 -2.27 3.66 1.13
CA GLN A 258 -2.09 2.85 2.35
C GLN A 258 -2.69 3.52 3.59
N LEU A 259 -2.55 4.84 3.71
CA LEU A 259 -3.19 5.63 4.76
C LEU A 259 -4.70 5.81 4.55
N GLY A 260 -5.25 5.38 3.41
CA GLY A 260 -6.66 5.58 3.04
C GLY A 260 -7.00 7.07 3.00
N ALA A 261 -6.15 7.83 2.32
CA ALA A 261 -6.33 9.25 2.10
C ALA A 261 -7.58 9.49 1.26
N GLU A 262 -8.58 10.15 1.84
CA GLU A 262 -9.82 10.55 1.16
C GLU A 262 -10.22 11.95 1.59
N LEU A 263 -10.65 12.80 0.65
CA LEU A 263 -11.23 14.10 0.99
C LEU A 263 -12.71 13.93 1.28
N ASP A 264 -13.15 14.45 2.42
CA ASP A 264 -14.57 14.51 2.74
C ASP A 264 -15.29 15.68 2.05
N SER A 265 -16.58 15.84 2.33
CA SER A 265 -17.44 16.89 1.76
C SER A 265 -17.05 18.32 2.15
N PHE A 266 -16.11 18.50 3.09
CA PHE A 266 -15.57 19.79 3.53
C PHE A 266 -14.12 19.99 3.09
N ASP A 267 -13.70 19.31 2.03
CA ASP A 267 -12.33 19.28 1.51
C ASP A 267 -11.30 18.91 2.60
N PHE A 268 -11.68 18.17 3.65
CA PHE A 268 -10.75 17.78 4.70
C PHE A 268 -10.22 16.37 4.43
N LEU A 269 -8.91 16.22 4.42
CA LEU A 269 -8.28 14.91 4.24
C LEU A 269 -8.49 14.03 5.48
N GLN A 270 -9.16 12.90 5.30
CA GLN A 270 -9.30 11.82 6.27
C GLN A 270 -8.30 10.70 5.93
N LEU A 271 -7.78 10.02 6.95
CA LEU A 271 -6.88 8.87 6.79
C LEU A 271 -7.56 7.62 7.36
N THR A 272 -8.34 6.92 6.52
CA THR A 272 -9.22 5.82 6.93
C THR A 272 -8.62 4.42 6.72
N GLY A 273 -7.44 4.36 6.10
CA GLY A 273 -6.80 3.12 5.66
C GLY A 273 -6.32 2.22 6.78
N CYS A 274 -5.81 1.03 6.42
CA CYS A 274 -5.28 0.08 7.40
C CYS A 274 -3.91 0.49 7.97
N HIS A 275 -3.18 1.38 7.31
CA HIS A 275 -1.89 1.88 7.79
C HIS A 275 -2.06 3.11 8.68
N SER A 276 -1.01 3.46 9.41
CA SER A 276 -0.93 4.69 10.20
C SER A 276 0.51 5.21 10.18
N LEU A 277 0.70 6.50 10.46
CA LEU A 277 2.06 7.04 10.65
C LEU A 277 2.69 6.42 11.90
N ASP A 278 3.96 6.04 11.83
CA ASP A 278 4.68 5.50 12.99
C ASP A 278 4.79 6.58 14.09
N PRO A 279 4.23 6.35 15.30
CA PRO A 279 4.34 7.31 16.41
C PRO A 279 5.78 7.53 16.87
N LYS A 280 6.72 6.65 16.49
CA LYS A 280 8.16 6.76 16.79
C LYS A 280 8.97 7.34 15.62
N MET A 281 8.33 7.75 14.53
CA MET A 281 9.01 8.43 13.43
C MET A 281 9.51 9.80 13.91
N ALA A 282 10.82 9.99 13.96
CA ALA A 282 11.36 11.29 14.35
C ALA A 282 11.06 12.36 13.27
N PRO A 283 10.92 13.65 13.65
CA PRO A 283 10.72 14.74 12.69
C PRO A 283 11.84 14.91 11.66
N HIS A 284 13.02 14.36 11.94
CA HIS A 284 14.18 14.35 11.04
C HIS A 284 14.43 12.98 10.41
N SER A 285 13.43 12.08 10.44
CA SER A 285 13.60 10.70 10.02
C SER A 285 13.96 10.56 8.54
N ASP A 286 14.69 9.49 8.25
CA ASP A 286 14.97 9.03 6.89
C ASP A 286 13.71 8.91 6.03
N PHE A 287 12.58 8.50 6.61
CA PHE A 287 11.34 8.36 5.86
C PHE A 287 10.80 9.69 5.37
N ILE A 288 10.74 10.71 6.25
CA ILE A 288 10.29 12.04 5.87
C ILE A 288 11.18 12.58 4.74
N GLU A 289 12.50 12.45 4.86
CA GLU A 289 13.43 12.87 3.81
C GLU A 289 13.15 12.16 2.47
N LEU A 290 12.97 10.83 2.48
CA LEU A 290 12.68 10.04 1.29
C LEU A 290 11.33 10.42 0.67
N TYR A 291 10.29 10.59 1.48
CA TYR A 291 8.96 10.96 1.01
C TYR A 291 8.98 12.35 0.38
N CYS A 292 9.60 13.33 1.04
CA CYS A 292 9.78 14.68 0.50
C CYS A 292 10.58 14.65 -0.81
N TYR A 293 11.63 13.83 -0.90
CA TYR A 293 12.36 13.62 -2.16
C TYR A 293 11.43 13.10 -3.27
N CYS A 294 10.60 12.09 -3.00
CA CYS A 294 9.66 11.57 -3.99
C CYS A 294 8.66 12.64 -4.45
N VAL A 295 8.12 13.47 -3.54
CA VAL A 295 7.23 14.57 -3.93
C VAL A 295 7.94 15.59 -4.83
N ARG A 296 9.16 16.01 -4.45
CA ARG A 296 9.95 16.95 -5.26
C ARG A 296 10.21 16.42 -6.67
N ASP A 297 10.56 15.15 -6.77
CA ASP A 297 10.88 14.50 -8.05
C ASP A 297 9.63 14.23 -8.90
N ALA A 298 8.52 13.82 -8.28
CA ALA A 298 7.23 13.63 -8.96
C ALA A 298 6.70 14.94 -9.57
N TYR A 299 6.84 16.05 -8.85
CA TYR A 299 6.39 17.38 -9.29
C TYR A 299 7.54 18.25 -9.79
N LYS A 300 8.57 17.67 -10.41
CA LYS A 300 9.77 18.41 -10.80
C LYS A 300 9.42 19.58 -11.72
N LYS A 301 9.59 20.81 -11.21
CA LYS A 301 9.23 22.10 -11.86
C LYS A 301 7.72 22.30 -12.12
N GLN A 302 6.85 21.42 -11.65
CA GLN A 302 5.39 21.50 -11.83
C GLN A 302 4.70 21.93 -10.53
N GLU A 303 3.56 22.60 -10.58
CA GLU A 303 2.82 22.93 -9.36
C GLU A 303 2.36 21.66 -8.63
N LEU A 304 2.27 21.71 -7.29
CA LEU A 304 1.68 20.62 -6.53
C LEU A 304 0.16 20.66 -6.70
N GLU A 305 -0.37 19.89 -7.66
CA GLU A 305 -1.79 19.95 -7.99
C GLU A 305 -2.69 19.03 -7.15
N ASN A 306 -2.09 18.08 -6.42
CA ASN A 306 -2.82 17.12 -5.60
C ASN A 306 -3.04 17.67 -4.18
N SER A 307 -4.32 17.93 -3.87
CA SER A 307 -4.77 18.45 -2.57
C SER A 307 -4.50 17.49 -1.40
N GLN A 308 -4.55 16.18 -1.64
CA GLN A 308 -4.29 15.18 -0.60
C GLN A 308 -2.82 15.19 -0.20
N ILE A 309 -1.89 15.36 -1.15
CA ILE A 309 -0.47 15.52 -0.84
C ILE A 309 -0.26 16.79 -0.02
N HIS A 310 -0.85 17.93 -0.43
CA HIS A 310 -0.78 19.16 0.35
C HIS A 310 -1.29 18.97 1.79
N GLN A 311 -2.48 18.38 1.97
CA GLN A 311 -3.05 18.20 3.31
C GLN A 311 -2.35 17.10 4.12
N LEU A 312 -1.69 16.12 3.49
CA LEU A 312 -0.91 15.11 4.21
C LEU A 312 0.23 15.75 5.02
N ARG A 313 0.78 16.89 4.57
CA ARG A 313 1.76 17.69 5.33
C ARG A 313 1.26 17.96 6.76
N MET A 314 -0.01 18.31 6.88
CA MET A 314 -0.67 18.59 8.17
C MET A 314 -0.70 17.35 9.09
N TYR A 315 -0.78 16.14 8.54
CA TYR A 315 -0.72 14.92 9.35
C TYR A 315 0.70 14.59 9.80
N PHE A 316 1.72 14.85 8.96
CA PHE A 316 3.11 14.78 9.41
C PHE A 316 3.39 15.80 10.50
N ASP A 317 2.81 17.00 10.41
CA ASP A 317 2.89 18.00 11.46
C ASP A 317 2.31 17.52 12.79
N LYS A 318 1.12 16.91 12.76
CA LYS A 318 0.50 16.26 13.94
C LYS A 318 1.43 15.23 14.55
N GLN A 319 2.02 14.39 13.69
CA GLN A 319 2.97 13.37 14.12
C GLN A 319 4.16 14.05 14.80
N ASN A 320 4.75 15.07 14.17
CA ASN A 320 5.96 15.72 14.63
C ASN A 320 5.79 16.33 16.01
N ILE A 321 4.70 17.09 16.24
CA ILE A 321 4.43 17.68 17.55
C ILE A 321 4.17 16.61 18.62
N ASN A 322 3.47 15.53 18.26
CA ASN A 322 3.19 14.42 19.17
C ASN A 322 4.46 13.64 19.51
N TYR A 323 5.36 13.45 18.54
CA TYR A 323 6.66 12.84 18.77
C TYR A 323 7.45 13.62 19.82
N ILE A 324 7.54 14.95 19.68
CA ILE A 324 8.25 15.80 20.64
C ILE A 324 7.61 15.70 22.04
N ARG A 325 6.29 15.84 22.13
CA ARG A 325 5.54 15.79 23.39
C ARG A 325 5.66 14.43 24.10
N THR A 326 5.65 13.34 23.34
CA THR A 326 5.66 11.98 23.90
C THR A 326 7.05 11.46 24.23
N GLN A 327 8.04 11.73 23.37
CA GLN A 327 9.40 11.22 23.56
C GLN A 327 10.24 12.12 24.47
N PHE A 328 9.91 13.41 24.58
CA PHE A 328 10.67 14.38 25.35
C PHE A 328 9.80 15.25 26.28
N PRO A 329 8.94 14.65 27.13
CA PRO A 329 7.97 15.40 27.92
C PRO A 329 8.65 16.40 28.87
N ARG A 330 8.23 17.66 28.78
CA ARG A 330 8.61 18.78 29.65
C ARG A 330 7.41 19.68 29.93
N ASN A 331 7.58 20.68 30.80
CA ASN A 331 6.52 21.62 31.18
C ASN A 331 6.06 22.53 30.03
N THR A 332 6.92 22.76 29.03
CA THR A 332 6.58 23.51 27.81
C THR A 332 7.03 22.75 26.56
N ASP A 333 6.40 23.03 25.43
CA ASP A 333 6.79 22.44 24.15
C ASP A 333 8.19 22.92 23.71
N GLU A 334 8.57 24.16 24.01
CA GLU A 334 9.91 24.69 23.76
C GLU A 334 10.99 23.94 24.55
N ALA A 335 10.73 23.62 25.83
CA ALA A 335 11.63 22.81 26.63
C ALA A 335 11.71 21.36 26.11
N SER A 336 10.58 20.81 25.65
CA SER A 336 10.52 19.48 25.02
C SER A 336 11.34 19.46 23.72
N LEU A 337 11.22 20.49 22.90
CA LEU A 337 11.95 20.66 21.65
C LEU A 337 13.46 20.84 21.89
N GLU A 338 13.87 21.53 22.96
CA GLU A 338 15.27 21.65 23.36
C GLU A 338 15.83 20.31 23.89
N ALA A 339 15.03 19.51 24.59
CA ALA A 339 15.41 18.16 25.01
C ALA A 339 15.61 17.24 23.79
N TYR A 340 14.70 17.28 22.82
CA TYR A 340 14.85 16.61 21.52
C TYR A 340 16.14 17.04 20.80
N ARG A 341 16.44 18.34 20.77
CA ARG A 341 17.67 18.86 20.16
C ARG A 341 18.93 18.26 20.80
N LYS A 342 18.94 18.13 22.14
CA LYS A 342 20.09 17.63 22.92
C LYS A 342 20.24 16.11 22.88
N ALA A 343 19.16 15.36 22.71
CA ALA A 343 19.18 13.90 22.76
C ALA A 343 20.00 13.27 21.62
N PRO A 344 20.60 12.08 21.83
CA PRO A 344 21.43 11.41 20.83
C PRO A 344 20.67 11.06 19.55
N TYR A 345 21.36 11.11 18.40
CA TYR A 345 20.83 10.58 17.14
C TYR A 345 20.67 9.04 17.21
N PRO A 346 19.61 8.44 16.63
CA PRO A 346 18.53 9.05 15.84
C PRO A 346 17.28 9.45 16.63
N LEU A 347 17.28 9.30 17.97
CA LEU A 347 16.11 9.67 18.80
C LEU A 347 15.94 11.19 18.85
N GLY A 348 17.05 11.93 18.98
CA GLY A 348 17.10 13.38 18.92
C GLY A 348 18.08 13.87 17.85
N LEU A 349 18.41 15.16 17.88
CA LEU A 349 19.27 15.78 16.87
C LEU A 349 20.77 15.67 17.16
N GLY A 350 21.19 15.01 18.23
CA GLY A 350 22.60 14.89 18.59
C GLY A 350 23.28 16.24 18.79
N LYS A 351 22.57 17.19 19.41
CA LYS A 351 22.98 18.60 19.61
C LYS A 351 23.06 19.45 18.34
N LYS A 352 22.70 18.94 17.14
CA LYS A 352 22.54 19.78 15.94
C LYS A 352 21.50 20.86 16.21
N LYS A 353 21.76 22.08 15.74
CA LYS A 353 20.86 23.22 15.95
C LYS A 353 19.61 23.09 15.08
N LEU A 354 18.47 23.49 15.63
CA LEU A 354 17.29 23.78 14.82
C LEU A 354 17.55 25.05 14.02
N LEU A 355 17.08 25.09 12.79
CA LEU A 355 17.15 26.27 11.94
C LEU A 355 16.17 27.32 12.45
N ARG A 356 16.54 28.59 12.30
CA ARG A 356 15.72 29.75 12.61
C ARG A 356 15.43 30.46 11.30
N GLU A 357 14.16 30.55 10.95
CA GLU A 357 13.69 31.19 9.73
C GLU A 357 12.59 32.20 10.08
N PRO A 358 12.34 33.22 9.24
CA PRO A 358 11.29 34.18 9.49
C PRO A 358 9.91 33.54 9.69
N ALA A 359 9.30 33.76 10.85
CA ALA A 359 7.94 33.33 11.19
C ALA A 359 6.84 34.29 10.65
N ARG A 360 7.15 35.22 9.73
CA ARG A 360 6.20 36.25 9.26
C ARG A 360 4.85 35.67 8.84
N PHE A 361 4.85 34.60 8.04
CA PHE A 361 3.62 33.97 7.58
C PHE A 361 2.88 33.18 8.68
N HIS A 362 3.49 32.99 9.84
CA HIS A 362 2.89 32.37 11.03
C HIS A 362 2.51 33.41 12.10
N ASN A 363 2.57 34.70 11.77
CA ASN A 363 2.14 35.80 12.65
C ASN A 363 0.95 36.54 12.01
N LYS A 364 -0.02 35.81 11.46
CA LYS A 364 -1.22 36.42 10.88
C LYS A 364 -2.06 37.10 11.97
N TYR A 365 -2.72 38.19 11.59
CA TYR A 365 -3.54 39.01 12.48
C TYR A 365 -4.85 39.45 11.78
N PRO A 366 -5.91 39.81 12.54
CA PRO A 366 -7.14 40.35 12.00
C PRO A 366 -6.91 41.64 11.20
N LYS A 367 -7.59 41.80 10.06
CA LYS A 367 -7.39 42.93 9.15
C LYS A 367 -7.74 44.29 9.75
N ASN A 368 -8.62 44.31 10.76
CA ASN A 368 -9.05 45.50 11.49
C ASN A 368 -8.13 45.87 12.67
N CYS A 369 -7.03 45.15 12.87
CA CYS A 369 -6.03 45.46 13.88
C CYS A 369 -4.75 46.02 13.25
N ASP A 370 -3.99 46.80 14.02
CA ASP A 370 -2.59 47.10 13.75
C ASP A 370 -1.69 45.92 14.15
N TYR A 371 -0.67 45.62 13.34
CA TYR A 371 0.21 44.49 13.60
C TYR A 371 1.04 44.68 14.87
N ASN A 372 1.61 45.87 15.09
CA ASN A 372 2.51 46.09 16.23
C ASN A 372 1.77 45.96 17.57
N SER A 373 0.52 46.46 17.60
CA SER A 373 -0.36 46.34 18.75
C SER A 373 -0.81 44.89 18.97
N TYR A 374 -1.12 44.17 17.90
CA TYR A 374 -1.56 42.78 17.98
C TYR A 374 -0.43 41.81 18.39
N GLN A 375 0.77 41.98 17.82
CA GLN A 375 1.90 41.06 18.07
C GLN A 375 2.41 41.12 19.52
N ALA A 376 2.17 42.24 20.23
CA ALA A 376 2.61 42.41 21.62
C ALA A 376 2.14 41.28 22.55
N SER A 377 1.00 40.64 22.21
CA SER A 377 0.41 39.56 23.00
C SER A 377 0.40 38.20 22.29
N TYR A 378 0.76 38.12 21.01
CA TYR A 378 0.52 36.92 20.18
C TYR A 378 1.68 36.60 19.25
N LEU A 379 2.90 36.89 19.68
CA LEU A 379 4.09 36.67 18.87
C LEU A 379 4.43 35.19 18.77
N HIS A 380 4.66 34.73 17.55
CA HIS A 380 5.07 33.36 17.24
C HIS A 380 6.49 33.29 16.67
N ARG A 381 7.24 32.26 17.08
CA ARG A 381 8.60 31.95 16.61
C ARG A 381 8.63 30.65 15.83
N LYS A 382 9.49 30.55 14.83
CA LYS A 382 9.64 29.39 13.95
C LYS A 382 10.97 28.66 14.21
N ARG A 383 10.91 27.33 14.23
CA ARG A 383 12.06 26.42 14.31
C ARG A 383 11.90 25.31 13.29
N LEU A 384 12.98 24.91 12.62
CA LEU A 384 12.96 23.78 11.69
C LEU A 384 14.04 22.75 12.00
N THR A 385 13.79 21.50 11.64
CA THR A 385 14.83 20.48 11.64
C THR A 385 15.96 20.84 10.67
N PRO A 386 17.19 20.34 10.89
CA PRO A 386 18.33 20.64 10.02
C PRO A 386 18.14 20.30 8.54
N ASN A 387 17.26 19.34 8.22
CA ASN A 387 16.90 18.97 6.85
C ASN A 387 15.71 19.78 6.28
N PHE A 388 15.29 20.86 6.95
CA PHE A 388 14.28 21.83 6.50
C PHE A 388 12.84 21.31 6.42
N HIS A 389 12.60 20.00 6.56
CA HIS A 389 11.28 19.40 6.38
C HIS A 389 10.32 19.66 7.53
N SER A 390 10.72 19.44 8.78
CA SER A 390 9.77 19.54 9.89
C SER A 390 9.88 20.90 10.57
N GLU A 391 8.74 21.56 10.68
CA GLU A 391 8.60 22.91 11.20
C GLU A 391 7.85 22.91 12.52
N PHE A 392 8.22 23.80 13.44
CA PHE A 392 7.58 23.99 14.72
C PHE A 392 7.35 25.48 14.94
N ILE A 393 6.10 25.83 15.29
CA ILE A 393 5.71 27.20 15.62
C ILE A 393 5.44 27.28 17.13
N LEU A 394 6.14 28.18 17.81
CA LEU A 394 6.04 28.38 19.25
C LEU A 394 5.39 29.72 19.53
N ASN A 395 4.41 29.76 20.43
CA ASN A 395 3.89 31.02 20.95
C ASN A 395 4.86 31.64 21.98
N GLN A 396 4.51 32.83 22.48
CA GLN A 396 5.32 33.55 23.47
C GLN A 396 5.54 32.78 24.79
N HIS A 397 4.65 31.83 25.11
CA HIS A 397 4.73 30.98 26.30
C HIS A 397 5.51 29.67 26.05
N GLY A 398 6.05 29.47 24.84
CA GLY A 398 6.80 28.28 24.48
C GLY A 398 5.92 27.05 24.25
N MET A 399 4.64 27.23 23.91
CA MET A 399 3.73 26.16 23.51
C MET A 399 3.63 26.09 21.99
N PHE A 400 3.43 24.89 21.44
CA PHE A 400 3.21 24.72 20.00
C PHE A 400 1.86 25.33 19.60
N VAL A 401 1.90 26.18 18.58
CA VAL A 401 0.71 26.66 17.85
C VAL A 401 0.44 25.65 16.75
N SER A 402 -0.73 25.01 16.77
CA SER A 402 -1.09 23.96 15.83
C SER A 402 -2.60 23.83 15.67
N GLN A 403 -3.05 23.58 14.44
CA GLN A 403 -4.45 23.29 14.19
C GLN A 403 -4.97 22.08 14.98
N TRP A 404 -4.08 21.15 15.31
CA TRP A 404 -4.42 19.93 16.05
C TRP A 404 -4.75 20.20 17.51
N ASN A 405 -4.47 21.40 18.03
CA ASN A 405 -4.92 21.83 19.35
C ASN A 405 -6.42 22.17 19.38
N VAL A 406 -7.04 22.46 18.22
CA VAL A 406 -8.41 22.98 18.15
C VAL A 406 -9.37 22.15 17.29
N LEU A 407 -8.85 21.34 16.36
CA LEU A 407 -9.65 20.39 15.60
C LEU A 407 -10.08 19.21 16.48
N LYS A 408 -11.36 18.88 16.43
CA LYS A 408 -11.97 17.79 17.19
C LYS A 408 -11.89 16.49 16.39
N GLN A 409 -11.73 15.37 17.10
CA GLN A 409 -11.78 14.04 16.51
C GLN A 409 -13.10 13.36 16.89
N LEU A 410 -13.76 12.72 15.92
CA LEU A 410 -14.91 11.86 16.19
C LEU A 410 -14.46 10.45 16.60
N SER A 411 -13.38 9.98 15.98
CA SER A 411 -12.73 8.70 16.26
C SER A 411 -11.21 8.81 16.04
N PRO A 412 -10.40 7.80 16.39
CA PRO A 412 -8.96 7.84 16.13
C PRO A 412 -8.57 8.15 14.67
N LYS A 413 -9.42 7.80 13.70
CA LYS A 413 -9.18 7.96 12.25
C LYS A 413 -10.02 9.06 11.59
N GLU A 414 -10.90 9.74 12.33
CA GLU A 414 -11.86 10.67 11.76
C GLU A 414 -11.82 12.03 12.47
N ILE A 415 -11.59 13.07 11.68
CA ILE A 415 -11.59 14.47 12.12
C ILE A 415 -12.95 15.08 11.81
N ILE A 416 -13.54 15.79 12.79
CA ILE A 416 -14.76 16.55 12.56
C ILE A 416 -14.43 17.74 11.66
N SER A 417 -14.88 17.70 10.42
CA SER A 417 -14.58 18.74 9.41
C SER A 417 -15.73 19.71 9.15
N ASN A 418 -16.94 19.41 9.65
CA ASN A 418 -18.10 20.30 9.53
C ASN A 418 -17.90 21.58 10.40
N PRO A 419 -17.84 22.78 9.79
CA PRO A 419 -17.65 24.06 10.49
C PRO A 419 -18.66 24.36 11.60
N GLN A 420 -19.89 23.84 11.50
CA GLN A 420 -20.94 24.09 12.50
C GLN A 420 -20.59 23.53 13.89
N ASN A 421 -19.61 22.62 13.98
CA ASN A 421 -19.13 22.05 15.24
C ASN A 421 -18.09 22.92 15.96
N TYR A 422 -17.74 24.08 15.37
CA TYR A 422 -16.68 24.95 15.85
C TYR A 422 -17.17 26.36 16.12
N GLN A 423 -16.63 26.96 17.18
CA GLN A 423 -16.72 28.39 17.41
C GLN A 423 -15.44 29.05 16.91
N PHE A 424 -15.58 29.98 15.96
CA PHE A 424 -14.48 30.65 15.30
C PHE A 424 -13.96 31.85 16.10
N THR A 425 -13.52 31.58 17.34
CA THR A 425 -12.85 32.58 18.20
C THR A 425 -11.48 32.97 17.62
N ASP A 426 -10.89 34.06 18.12
CA ASP A 426 -9.56 34.47 17.67
C ASP A 426 -8.47 33.46 18.06
N ASP A 427 -8.58 32.81 19.23
CA ASP A 427 -7.69 31.70 19.61
C ASP A 427 -7.79 30.54 18.63
N PHE A 428 -9.02 30.12 18.29
CA PHE A 428 -9.24 29.05 17.32
C PHE A 428 -8.59 29.39 15.96
N LYS A 429 -8.79 30.62 15.48
CA LYS A 429 -8.21 31.08 14.22
C LYS A 429 -6.69 31.16 14.27
N ARG A 430 -6.10 31.59 15.39
CA ARG A 430 -4.63 31.61 15.57
C ARG A 430 -4.04 30.21 15.46
N GLU A 431 -4.55 29.25 16.23
CA GLU A 431 -4.08 27.87 16.22
C GLU A 431 -4.18 27.26 14.81
N LEU A 432 -5.29 27.50 14.11
CA LEU A 432 -5.52 26.97 12.77
C LEU A 432 -4.66 27.64 11.69
N LEU A 433 -4.49 28.96 11.71
CA LEU A 433 -3.88 29.72 10.62
C LEU A 433 -2.37 29.90 10.74
N ASN A 434 -1.86 29.89 11.97
CA ASN A 434 -0.47 30.19 12.28
C ASN A 434 0.36 28.96 12.64
N GLY A 435 -0.26 27.77 12.67
CA GLY A 435 0.43 26.53 12.95
C GLY A 435 1.52 26.16 11.94
N GLU A 436 2.20 25.08 12.27
CA GLU A 436 3.27 24.47 11.50
C GLU A 436 2.83 23.96 10.12
N SER A 437 3.81 23.75 9.24
CA SER A 437 3.61 23.05 7.98
C SER A 437 4.89 22.36 7.55
N LEU A 438 4.85 21.04 7.37
CA LEU A 438 5.98 20.28 6.83
C LEU A 438 6.37 20.84 5.45
N ASN A 439 7.65 20.99 5.15
CA ASN A 439 8.12 21.43 3.85
C ASN A 439 8.57 20.23 3.01
N TYR A 440 8.13 20.14 1.76
CA TYR A 440 8.69 19.22 0.79
C TYR A 440 10.01 19.73 0.22
N ALA A 441 10.19 21.04 0.08
CA ALA A 441 11.47 21.60 -0.34
C ALA A 441 12.55 21.44 0.74
N THR A 442 13.81 21.61 0.34
CA THR A 442 14.98 21.51 1.25
C THR A 442 15.54 22.85 1.70
N LYS A 443 14.97 23.96 1.19
CA LYS A 443 15.40 25.33 1.49
C LYS A 443 14.38 26.34 0.98
N ASN A 444 14.45 27.57 1.49
CA ASN A 444 13.58 28.67 1.10
C ASN A 444 13.95 29.22 -0.30
N ASN A 445 13.38 28.63 -1.36
CA ASN A 445 13.62 29.01 -2.76
C ASN A 445 12.33 28.87 -3.60
N GLN A 446 12.45 28.90 -4.94
CA GLN A 446 11.31 28.72 -5.85
C GLN A 446 10.62 27.36 -5.70
N GLU A 447 11.35 26.30 -5.36
CA GLU A 447 10.75 24.98 -5.10
C GLU A 447 9.89 25.01 -3.84
N HIS A 448 10.36 25.65 -2.76
CA HIS A 448 9.54 25.88 -1.55
C HIS A 448 8.31 26.73 -1.84
N ARG A 449 8.44 27.77 -2.69
CA ARG A 449 7.26 28.56 -3.08
C ARG A 449 6.20 27.65 -3.72
N ARG A 450 6.61 26.87 -4.72
CA ARG A 450 5.76 26.02 -5.56
C ARG A 450 5.13 24.83 -4.82
N LEU A 451 5.90 24.16 -3.97
CA LEU A 451 5.46 22.94 -3.27
C LEU A 451 4.86 23.21 -1.90
N ASP A 452 5.28 24.30 -1.24
CA ASP A 452 4.99 24.51 0.17
C ASP A 452 4.14 25.76 0.44
N SER A 453 4.42 26.88 -0.25
CA SER A 453 3.80 28.19 0.05
C SER A 453 2.55 28.52 -0.76
N GLU A 454 2.50 28.12 -2.03
CA GLU A 454 1.37 28.36 -2.93
C GLU A 454 0.19 27.39 -2.72
N PRO A 455 0.41 26.08 -2.50
CA PRO A 455 -0.68 25.11 -2.33
C PRO A 455 -1.74 25.47 -1.27
N PRO A 456 -1.40 26.06 -0.10
CA PRO A 456 -2.41 26.52 0.87
C PRO A 456 -3.46 27.49 0.32
N ILE A 457 -3.17 28.19 -0.79
CA ILE A 457 -4.15 29.10 -1.41
C ILE A 457 -5.32 28.33 -2.03
N LYS A 458 -5.04 27.16 -2.63
CA LYS A 458 -6.00 26.37 -3.40
C LYS A 458 -6.53 25.16 -2.63
N TYR A 459 -5.66 24.52 -1.85
CA TYR A 459 -5.87 23.16 -1.37
C TYR A 459 -6.08 23.02 0.15
N ASP A 460 -6.13 24.12 0.89
CA ASP A 460 -6.52 24.09 2.31
C ASP A 460 -7.97 23.58 2.46
N HIS A 461 -8.23 22.88 3.57
CA HIS A 461 -9.57 22.41 3.92
C HIS A 461 -10.52 23.57 4.26
N PHE A 462 -11.83 23.31 4.23
CA PHE A 462 -12.85 24.36 4.29
C PHE A 462 -12.81 25.21 5.57
N ILE A 463 -12.61 24.60 6.75
CA ILE A 463 -12.48 25.34 8.02
C ILE A 463 -11.34 26.38 7.96
N ARG A 464 -10.18 26.00 7.41
CA ARG A 464 -9.01 26.90 7.31
C ARG A 464 -9.25 28.00 6.29
N LYS A 465 -9.90 27.69 5.16
CA LYS A 465 -10.37 28.69 4.18
C LYS A 465 -11.32 29.71 4.83
N LEU A 466 -12.25 29.27 5.70
CA LEU A 466 -13.15 30.17 6.44
C LEU A 466 -12.39 31.07 7.40
N CYS A 467 -11.49 30.53 8.23
CA CYS A 467 -10.68 31.31 9.17
C CYS A 467 -9.82 32.38 8.48
N LYS A 468 -9.31 32.08 7.29
CA LYS A 468 -8.44 33.00 6.53
C LYS A 468 -9.19 34.28 6.11
N LYS A 469 -10.52 34.25 6.01
CA LYS A 469 -11.33 35.44 5.73
C LYS A 469 -11.19 36.43 6.89
N GLY A 470 -10.74 37.65 6.58
CA GLY A 470 -10.54 38.69 7.59
C GLY A 470 -9.18 38.66 8.29
N TRP A 471 -8.27 37.76 7.93
CA TRP A 471 -6.90 37.74 8.45
C TRP A 471 -5.89 38.07 7.35
N LYS A 472 -4.74 38.64 7.73
CA LYS A 472 -3.61 38.92 6.83
C LYS A 472 -2.28 38.60 7.49
N SER A 473 -1.26 38.34 6.67
CA SER A 473 0.12 38.23 7.15
C SER A 473 0.74 39.64 7.27
N PRO A 474 1.71 39.84 8.18
CA PRO A 474 2.46 41.10 8.28
C PRO A 474 3.22 41.40 6.99
N SER A 475 3.40 42.69 6.67
CA SER A 475 4.29 43.08 5.57
C SER A 475 5.76 42.87 5.96
N LEU A 476 6.67 43.03 4.99
CA LEU A 476 8.12 43.03 5.30
C LEU A 476 8.54 44.25 6.13
N VAL A 477 7.77 45.34 6.10
CA VAL A 477 8.03 46.55 6.88
C VAL A 477 7.60 46.34 8.34
N ASP A 478 6.47 45.66 8.55
CA ASP A 478 5.91 45.45 9.88
C ASP A 478 6.70 44.40 10.69
N TYR A 479 7.33 43.44 10.01
CA TYR A 479 7.94 42.27 10.64
C TYR A 479 9.46 42.38 10.73
N ASP A 480 9.99 42.27 11.95
CA ASP A 480 11.43 42.31 12.23
C ASP A 480 11.93 40.96 12.75
N PHE A 481 12.69 40.25 11.91
CA PHE A 481 13.27 38.95 12.24
C PHE A 481 14.14 38.96 13.50
N ASN A 482 14.92 40.03 13.73
CA ASN A 482 15.82 40.10 14.89
C ASN A 482 15.04 40.22 16.20
N LYS A 483 13.90 40.89 16.19
CA LYS A 483 13.04 41.04 17.37
C LYS A 483 12.27 39.76 17.70
N VAL A 484 11.87 39.02 16.66
CA VAL A 484 10.96 37.88 16.80
C VAL A 484 11.69 36.55 16.96
N ASP A 485 12.52 36.18 15.99
CA ASP A 485 12.99 34.80 15.83
C ASP A 485 14.43 34.58 16.26
N LYS A 486 15.22 35.65 16.42
CA LYS A 486 16.62 35.58 16.87
C LYS A 486 16.77 35.33 18.38
N LYS A 487 15.71 35.48 19.16
CA LYS A 487 15.61 34.98 20.53
C LYS A 487 15.50 33.46 20.46
#